data_AF-A0A7Y7H0L7-F1
#
_entry.id   AF-A0A7Y7H0L7-F1
#
_cell.length_a   1.000
_cell.length_b   1.000
_cell.length_c   1.000
_cell.angle_alpha   90.00
_cell.angle_beta   90.00
_cell.angle_gamma   90.00
#
_symmetry.space_group_name_H-M   'P 1'
#
loop_
_entity.id
_entity.type
_entity.pdbx_description
1 polymer ?
#
loop_
_entity_poly.entity_id
_entity_poly.type
_entity_poly.pdbx_seq_one_letter_code
_entity_poly.pdbx_strand_id
1 'polypeptide(L)'
;MKYIFSFLAVLLLQALPKTIHAQDPNGITLPKIIPPGPQSREFQRFLGYAANGSTGTMDISIPLYNLQLPGLSIPFGLRYNSSGVKVNQSWGIVGYGWFIVSGVQDQLYHYGQGRRTV
;
A
#
# COMPACT_ATOMS: atom_id res chain seq x y z
N MET A 1 -58.76 20.14 38.50
CA MET A 1 -58.60 18.73 38.92
C MET A 1 -58.01 17.81 37.83
N LYS A 2 -58.35 17.98 36.54
CA LYS A 2 -57.87 17.11 35.43
C LYS A 2 -56.34 16.96 35.32
N TYR A 3 -55.59 18.04 35.55
CA TYR A 3 -54.13 18.05 35.41
C TYR A 3 -53.38 17.51 36.63
N ILE A 4 -54.01 17.49 37.81
CA ILE A 4 -53.38 16.99 39.03
C ILE A 4 -53.15 15.48 38.94
N PHE A 5 -54.14 14.75 38.39
CA PHE A 5 -54.08 13.30 38.24
C PHE A 5 -53.06 12.89 37.18
N SER A 6 -52.98 13.68 36.09
CA SER A 6 -51.96 13.49 35.05
C SER A 6 -50.55 13.75 35.58
N PHE A 7 -50.36 14.77 36.42
CA PHE A 7 -49.07 15.06 37.04
C PHE A 7 -48.63 13.96 38.02
N LEU A 8 -49.56 13.43 38.81
CA LEU A 8 -49.30 12.34 39.77
C LEU A 8 -48.98 11.01 39.06
N ALA A 9 -49.65 10.73 37.95
CA ALA A 9 -49.36 9.57 37.10
C ALA A 9 -47.96 9.66 36.45
N VAL A 10 -47.55 10.85 36.02
CA VAL A 10 -46.20 11.09 35.47
C VAL A 10 -45.12 10.95 36.55
N LEU A 11 -45.41 11.37 37.79
CA LEU A 11 -44.48 11.22 38.91
C LEU A 11 -44.31 9.74 39.32
N LEU A 12 -45.41 8.97 39.29
CA LEU A 12 -45.41 7.53 39.58
C LEU A 12 -44.61 6.74 38.52
N LEU A 13 -44.67 7.13 37.25
CA LEU A 13 -43.96 6.46 36.16
C LEU A 13 -42.43 6.65 36.21
N GLN A 14 -41.94 7.67 36.91
CA GLN A 14 -40.52 7.95 37.11
C GLN A 14 -39.90 7.16 38.26
N ALA A 15 -40.73 6.60 39.15
CA ALA A 15 -40.27 5.83 40.31
C ALA A 15 -39.93 4.36 39.99
N LEU A 16 -40.13 3.91 38.74
CA LEU A 16 -39.74 2.57 38.31
C LEU A 16 -38.21 2.50 38.10
N PRO A 17 -37.51 1.47 38.62
CA PRO A 17 -36.06 1.35 38.47
C PRO A 17 -35.70 1.13 36.99
N LYS A 18 -34.94 2.07 36.41
CA LYS A 18 -34.40 1.95 35.05
C LYS A 18 -33.04 1.26 35.10
N THR A 19 -33.00 -0.06 35.15
CA THR A 19 -31.76 -0.82 35.01
C THR A 19 -31.51 -1.14 33.54
N ILE A 20 -30.97 -0.16 32.80
CA ILE A 20 -30.46 -0.38 31.44
C ILE A 20 -28.95 -0.61 31.57
N HIS A 21 -28.53 -1.88 31.45
CA HIS A 21 -27.13 -2.22 31.23
C HIS A 21 -26.92 -2.44 29.73
N ALA A 22 -26.34 -1.44 29.05
CA ALA A 22 -26.04 -1.50 27.61
C ALA A 22 -24.54 -1.74 27.32
N GLN A 23 -23.70 -1.77 28.35
CA GLN A 23 -22.27 -1.94 28.22
C GLN A 23 -21.89 -3.33 28.71
N ASP A 24 -21.27 -4.12 27.83
CA ASP A 24 -20.61 -5.37 28.21
C ASP A 24 -19.50 -5.03 29.23
N PRO A 25 -19.53 -5.61 30.44
CA PRO A 25 -18.51 -5.37 31.46
C PRO A 25 -17.10 -5.80 31.03
N ASN A 26 -16.96 -6.57 29.94
CA ASN A 26 -15.66 -6.99 29.40
C ASN A 26 -15.02 -5.97 28.44
N GLY A 27 -15.65 -4.84 28.17
CA GLY A 27 -15.09 -3.79 27.31
C GLY A 27 -14.88 -4.24 25.85
N ILE A 28 -14.56 -3.30 24.97
CA ILE A 28 -14.26 -3.60 23.57
C ILE A 28 -12.92 -4.33 23.52
N THR A 29 -12.95 -5.67 23.36
CA THR A 29 -11.75 -6.45 23.08
C THR A 29 -11.24 -6.10 21.69
N LEU A 30 -10.31 -5.14 21.61
CA LEU A 30 -9.64 -4.81 20.36
C LEU A 30 -8.91 -6.07 19.83
N PRO A 31 -9.03 -6.39 18.54
CA PRO A 31 -8.31 -7.52 17.97
C PRO A 31 -6.81 -7.30 18.16
N LYS A 32 -6.12 -8.33 18.66
CA LYS A 32 -4.66 -8.32 18.80
C LYS A 32 -4.03 -8.34 17.40
N ILE A 33 -3.61 -7.18 16.89
CA ILE A 33 -2.89 -7.07 15.63
C ILE A 33 -1.45 -7.53 15.87
N ILE A 34 -1.12 -8.74 15.40
CA ILE A 34 0.26 -9.22 15.39
C ILE A 34 0.89 -8.70 14.09
N PRO A 35 2.01 -7.95 14.16
CA PRO A 35 2.67 -7.50 12.95
C PRO A 35 3.16 -8.70 12.13
N PRO A 36 3.15 -8.62 10.79
CA PRO A 36 3.73 -9.66 9.95
C PRO A 36 5.21 -9.82 10.30
N GLY A 37 5.68 -11.07 10.26
CA GLY A 37 7.10 -11.37 10.40
C GLY A 37 7.94 -10.65 9.34
N PRO A 38 9.25 -10.52 9.54
CA PRO A 38 10.13 -9.74 8.65
C PRO A 38 10.02 -10.18 7.18
N GLN A 39 9.96 -11.49 6.93
CA GLN A 39 9.80 -12.03 5.57
C GLN A 39 8.45 -11.66 4.94
N SER A 40 7.36 -11.78 5.70
CA SER A 40 6.00 -11.42 5.23
C SER A 40 5.84 -9.91 5.01
N ARG A 41 6.53 -9.08 5.80
CA ARG A 41 6.54 -7.62 5.64
C ARG A 41 7.24 -7.20 4.35
N GLU A 42 8.36 -7.86 4.00
CA GLU A 42 9.02 -7.63 2.70
C GLU A 42 8.14 -8.11 1.54
N PHE A 43 7.49 -9.28 1.66
CA PHE A 43 6.53 -9.74 0.65
C PHE A 43 5.40 -8.73 0.41
N GLN A 44 4.89 -8.12 1.48
CA GLN A 44 3.85 -7.10 1.42
C GLN A 44 4.24 -5.86 0.60
N ARG A 45 5.54 -5.51 0.54
CA ARG A 45 6.04 -4.43 -0.31
C ARG A 45 5.89 -4.73 -1.79
N PHE A 46 5.94 -6.01 -2.18
CA PHE A 46 5.77 -6.44 -3.57
C PHE A 46 4.31 -6.61 -3.99
N LEU A 47 3.36 -6.64 -3.04
CA LEU A 47 1.92 -6.69 -3.36
C LEU A 47 1.37 -5.36 -3.94
N GLY A 48 2.14 -4.27 -3.85
CA GLY A 48 1.74 -2.95 -4.33
C GLY A 48 1.93 -2.70 -5.84
N TYR A 49 2.58 -3.61 -6.58
CA TYR A 49 2.78 -3.44 -8.01
C TYR A 49 1.51 -3.76 -8.78
N ALA A 50 0.79 -2.73 -9.22
CA ALA A 50 -0.38 -2.89 -10.08
C ALA A 50 0.04 -3.32 -11.49
N ALA A 51 -0.66 -4.32 -12.04
CA ALA A 51 -0.54 -4.65 -13.45
C ALA A 51 -1.19 -3.55 -14.29
N ASN A 52 -0.58 -3.24 -15.44
CA ASN A 52 -1.20 -2.38 -16.43
C ASN A 52 -2.47 -3.06 -16.97
N GLY A 53 -3.61 -2.40 -16.85
CA GLY A 53 -4.91 -2.96 -17.22
C GLY A 53 -5.11 -3.22 -18.73
N SER A 54 -4.27 -2.64 -19.59
CA SER A 54 -4.33 -2.86 -21.05
C SER A 54 -3.39 -3.96 -21.53
N THR A 55 -2.22 -4.11 -20.92
CA THR A 55 -1.19 -5.06 -21.36
C THR A 55 -1.04 -6.27 -20.44
N GLY A 56 -1.60 -6.22 -19.23
CA GLY A 56 -1.42 -7.25 -18.20
C GLY A 56 0.00 -7.30 -17.61
N THR A 57 0.87 -6.36 -17.99
CA THR A 57 2.27 -6.31 -17.56
C THR A 57 2.44 -5.49 -16.29
N MET A 58 3.20 -6.01 -15.34
CA MET A 58 3.65 -5.32 -14.13
C MET A 58 5.04 -4.71 -14.36
N ASP A 59 5.21 -3.46 -13.96
CA ASP A 59 6.53 -2.80 -13.91
C ASP A 59 7.05 -2.88 -12.47
N ILE A 60 8.00 -3.78 -12.24
CA ILE A 60 8.59 -3.99 -10.90
C ILE A 60 9.92 -3.24 -10.87
N SER A 61 10.06 -2.29 -9.92
CA SER A 61 11.26 -1.48 -9.74
C SER A 61 11.78 -1.58 -8.32
N ILE A 62 12.91 -2.26 -8.13
CA ILE A 62 13.55 -2.46 -6.83
C ILE A 62 14.71 -1.46 -6.70
N PRO A 63 14.61 -0.43 -5.85
CA PRO A 63 15.74 0.45 -5.59
C PRO A 63 16.84 -0.34 -4.86
N LEU A 64 18.07 -0.26 -5.36
CA LEU A 64 19.22 -0.95 -4.77
C LEU A 64 20.03 -0.01 -3.90
N TYR A 65 20.49 1.09 -4.48
CA TYR A 65 21.36 2.03 -3.81
C TYR A 65 21.24 3.41 -4.44
N ASN A 66 21.33 4.47 -3.65
CA ASN A 66 21.40 5.82 -4.18
C ASN A 66 22.76 6.42 -3.85
N LEU A 67 23.60 6.58 -4.88
CA LEU A 67 24.91 7.20 -4.73
C LEU A 67 24.74 8.70 -4.55
N GLN A 68 25.13 9.20 -3.38
CA GLN A 68 25.02 10.60 -3.01
C GLN A 68 26.39 11.25 -3.06
N LEU A 69 26.54 12.22 -3.95
CA LEU A 69 27.71 13.07 -4.13
C LEU A 69 27.26 14.53 -3.90
N PRO A 70 28.18 15.46 -3.54
CA PRO A 70 27.83 16.86 -3.41
C PRO A 70 27.21 17.40 -4.71
N GLY A 71 25.92 17.75 -4.68
CA GLY A 71 25.17 18.26 -5.83
C GLY A 71 24.70 17.20 -6.85
N LEU A 72 24.90 15.90 -6.60
CA LEU A 72 24.52 14.84 -7.53
C LEU A 72 24.03 13.58 -6.81
N SER A 73 22.83 13.11 -7.16
CA SER A 73 22.25 11.87 -6.66
C SER A 73 22.02 10.91 -7.83
N ILE A 74 22.69 9.77 -7.83
CA ILE A 74 22.53 8.74 -8.88
C ILE A 74 21.85 7.52 -8.24
N PRO A 75 20.54 7.33 -8.47
CA PRO A 75 19.86 6.12 -8.05
C PRO A 75 20.27 4.95 -8.95
N PHE A 76 20.57 3.82 -8.32
CA PHE A 76 20.71 2.51 -8.94
C PHE A 76 19.52 1.65 -8.52
N GLY A 77 18.84 1.09 -9.51
CA GLY A 77 17.69 0.23 -9.30
C GLY A 77 17.70 -0.96 -10.25
N LEU A 78 16.94 -1.97 -9.88
CA LEU A 78 16.71 -3.16 -10.68
C LEU A 78 15.27 -3.12 -11.20
N ARG A 79 15.06 -3.25 -12.51
CA ARG A 79 13.73 -3.30 -13.11
C ARG A 79 13.48 -4.65 -13.76
N TYR A 80 12.25 -5.14 -13.64
CA TYR A 80 11.79 -6.37 -14.27
C TYR A 80 10.74 -6.08 -15.33
N ASN A 81 10.89 -6.73 -16.49
CA ASN A 81 9.85 -6.78 -17.50
C ASN A 81 9.02 -8.05 -17.35
N SER A 82 7.77 -7.91 -16.94
CA SER A 82 6.86 -9.04 -16.73
C SER A 82 6.13 -9.52 -17.99
N SER A 83 6.51 -9.08 -19.20
CA SER A 83 5.86 -9.48 -20.47
C SER A 83 6.10 -10.94 -20.87
N GLY A 84 6.68 -11.74 -19.98
CA GLY A 84 7.09 -13.13 -20.21
C GLY A 84 8.52 -13.23 -20.75
N VAL A 85 9.19 -14.34 -20.41
CA VAL A 85 10.51 -14.68 -20.91
C VAL A 85 10.35 -15.56 -22.15
N LYS A 86 10.90 -15.13 -23.29
CA LYS A 86 10.85 -15.91 -24.54
C LYS A 86 11.86 -17.05 -24.51
N VAL A 87 11.56 -18.16 -25.17
CA VAL A 87 12.45 -19.36 -25.23
C VAL A 87 13.85 -19.03 -25.78
N ASN A 88 13.95 -18.11 -26.74
CA ASN A 88 15.25 -17.69 -27.30
C ASN A 88 15.84 -16.41 -26.67
N GLN A 89 15.23 -15.90 -25.60
CA GLN A 89 15.70 -14.65 -25.00
C GLN A 89 17.13 -14.85 -24.48
N SER A 90 18.00 -13.86 -24.67
CA SER A 90 19.32 -13.86 -24.05
C SER A 90 19.22 -13.44 -22.59
N TRP A 91 19.99 -14.06 -21.70
CA TRP A 91 20.10 -13.61 -20.32
C TRP A 91 20.91 -12.31 -20.25
N GLY A 92 20.46 -11.37 -19.39
CA GLY A 92 21.23 -10.19 -19.04
C GLY A 92 22.20 -10.48 -17.89
N ILE A 93 22.97 -9.45 -17.50
CA ILE A 93 23.93 -9.49 -16.38
C ILE A 93 23.26 -9.91 -15.05
N VAL A 94 21.97 -9.60 -14.89
CA VAL A 94 21.17 -9.88 -13.69
C VAL A 94 20.09 -10.95 -13.93
N GLY A 95 20.18 -11.69 -15.04
CA GLY A 95 19.24 -12.74 -15.41
C GLY A 95 18.21 -12.33 -16.45
N TYR A 96 17.20 -13.18 -16.65
CA TYR A 96 16.16 -12.98 -17.66
C TYR A 96 15.13 -11.95 -17.24
N GLY A 97 14.81 -11.02 -18.13
CA GLY A 97 13.78 -9.99 -17.90
C GLY A 97 14.19 -8.91 -16.90
N TRP A 98 15.33 -9.07 -16.22
CA TRP A 98 15.88 -8.10 -15.28
C TRP A 98 16.93 -7.23 -15.95
N PHE A 99 16.95 -5.94 -15.60
CA PHE A 99 17.98 -5.01 -16.03
C PHE A 99 18.28 -3.99 -14.93
N ILE A 100 19.57 -3.62 -14.82
CA ILE A 100 20.02 -2.57 -13.91
C ILE A 100 19.80 -1.23 -14.60
N VAL A 101 19.15 -0.32 -13.89
CA VAL A 101 18.99 1.07 -14.30
C VAL A 101 19.83 1.94 -13.38
N SER A 102 20.71 2.74 -13.98
CA SER A 102 21.35 3.88 -13.32
C SER A 102 20.61 5.15 -13.72
N GLY A 103 20.48 6.11 -12.81
CA GLY A 103 19.84 7.40 -13.11
C GLY A 103 20.43 8.12 -14.32
N VAL A 104 21.71 7.87 -14.62
CA VAL A 104 22.39 8.39 -15.82
C VAL A 104 21.84 7.77 -17.11
N GLN A 105 21.60 6.45 -17.12
CA GLN A 105 21.08 5.75 -18.30
C GLN A 105 19.65 6.21 -18.64
N ASP A 106 18.82 6.43 -17.62
CA ASP A 106 17.43 6.87 -17.79
C ASP A 106 17.34 8.30 -18.38
N GLN A 107 18.22 9.20 -17.93
CA GLN A 107 18.34 10.56 -18.48
C GLN A 107 18.84 10.56 -19.93
N LEU A 108 19.82 9.71 -20.27
CA LEU A 108 20.32 9.60 -21.65
C LEU A 108 19.25 9.06 -22.61
N TYR A 109 18.43 8.09 -22.17
CA TYR A 109 17.31 7.63 -22.99
C TYR A 109 16.27 8.73 -23.23
N HIS A 110 15.91 9.49 -22.20
CA HIS A 110 14.99 10.62 -22.35
C HIS A 110 15.57 11.71 -23.28
N TYR A 111 16.87 12.01 -23.16
CA TYR A 111 17.55 12.98 -24.02
C TYR A 111 17.65 12.51 -25.48
N GLY A 112 17.88 11.21 -25.70
CA GLY A 112 17.99 10.62 -27.04
C GLY A 112 16.68 10.60 -27.83
N GLN A 113 15.52 10.44 -27.15
CA GLN A 113 14.22 10.44 -27.81
C GLN A 113 13.79 11.83 -28.30
N GLY A 114 14.19 12.90 -27.60
CA GLY A 114 13.91 14.29 -28.02
C GLY A 114 14.65 14.73 -29.29
N ARG A 115 15.69 14.00 -29.71
CA ARG A 115 16.43 14.27 -30.96
C ARG A 115 15.89 13.54 -32.19
N ARG A 116 14.93 12.63 -32.05
CA ARG A 116 14.36 11.86 -33.16
C ARG A 116 13.01 12.40 -33.67
N THR A 117 12.52 13.49 -33.08
CA THR A 117 11.27 14.18 -33.47
C THR A 117 11.52 15.56 -34.07
N VAL A 118 12.60 15.71 -34.85
CA VAL A 118 12.88 16.90 -35.67
C VAL A 118 13.14 16.48 -37.10
#